data_AF-A0A084T159-F1
#
_entry.id   AF-A0A084T159-F1
#
_cell.length_a   1.000
_cell.length_b   1.000
_cell.length_c   1.000
_cell.angle_alpha   90.00
_cell.angle_beta   90.00
_cell.angle_gamma   90.00
#
_symmetry.space_group_name_H-M   'P 1'
#
loop_
_entity.id
_entity.type
_entity.pdbx_description
1 polymer ?
#
loop_
_entity_poly.entity_id
_entity_poly.type
_entity_poly.pdbx_seq_one_letter_code
_entity_poly.pdbx_strand_id
1 'polypeptide(L)'
;MAEAGMIPFGAIIGVIVALRLLSRNQEGQSQQASPYATNSSYLFLTIVLVIPSTLFTLFGLLAGVWFFAPFTLLGIALCFPWTVARHVFIPLGWPRWASRFSYLAMMSWGSDARGGQALAAAWALLRARNPSAEARAYVEAKLEAADSPLRGAGIVAHGLMAASRGDLETARVLCRSVSLLDRRVAPRLARKLALEWCLADAAAHGRWREVLVISQKGSGSYSLAAFFRASARRLLAEPHAGRVVLISWWVLALRWWATWPLLKRAWRTPPRRASLLDLEAGETQAADRLARALELHAALARVPAGHEALALSAAAVAWDEALDSSKVHDLAAERAQGVGPLAGAEALDVLGDEVAEELAAWALAREVKLAQLEPGSDMVENVAYRVRNELLERIESAAQDMTYRLAERRPLPSEEEWRHFLALQHQCTLATSLGGLEVRRLAFDAVNVPLCNLGAWLFNERQEKAIANGMFRWLLEESRDVGTEEDCRRYQNNVGCGA
;
A
#
# COMPACT_ATOMS: atom_id res chain seq x y z
N MET A 1 -10.01 26.72 -63.14
CA MET A 1 -9.25 25.46 -63.30
C MET A 1 -8.73 25.09 -61.92
N ALA A 2 -9.41 24.17 -61.25
CA ALA A 2 -9.04 23.70 -59.92
C ALA A 2 -8.01 22.58 -60.08
N GLU A 3 -6.78 22.82 -59.66
CA GLU A 3 -5.76 21.77 -59.57
C GLU A 3 -6.23 20.74 -58.55
N ALA A 4 -6.53 19.54 -59.04
CA ALA A 4 -6.88 18.40 -58.21
C ALA A 4 -5.68 18.06 -57.32
N GLY A 5 -5.83 18.29 -56.01
CA GLY A 5 -4.82 17.98 -55.01
C GLY A 5 -4.39 16.51 -55.11
N MET A 6 -3.16 16.30 -55.56
CA MET A 6 -2.48 15.01 -55.51
C MET A 6 -2.46 14.53 -54.06
N ILE A 7 -3.29 13.54 -53.76
CA ILE A 7 -3.18 12.76 -52.53
C ILE A 7 -1.77 12.12 -52.55
N PRO A 8 -0.95 12.25 -51.49
CA PRO A 8 0.42 11.75 -51.50
C PRO A 8 0.41 10.22 -51.40
N PHE A 9 0.21 9.54 -52.54
CA PHE A 9 0.27 8.09 -52.68
C PHE A 9 1.57 7.48 -52.12
N GLY A 10 2.66 8.26 -52.15
CA GLY A 10 3.96 7.85 -51.58
C GLY A 10 3.90 7.55 -50.07
N ALA A 11 3.07 8.27 -49.30
CA ALA A 11 2.94 8.01 -47.86
C ALA A 11 2.25 6.67 -47.60
N ILE A 12 1.17 6.37 -48.34
CA ILE A 12 0.42 5.11 -48.21
C ILE A 12 1.30 3.90 -48.59
N ILE A 13 2.06 4.02 -49.69
CA ILE A 13 2.99 2.97 -50.12
C ILE A 13 4.10 2.76 -49.09
N GLY A 14 4.65 3.83 -48.51
CA GLY A 14 5.65 3.75 -47.44
C GLY A 14 5.15 2.99 -46.21
N VAL A 15 3.90 3.22 -45.78
CA VAL A 15 3.28 2.49 -44.66
C VAL A 15 3.11 1.00 -44.98
N ILE A 16 2.63 0.67 -46.18
CA ILE A 16 2.40 -0.72 -46.60
C ILE A 16 3.74 -1.50 -46.67
N VAL A 17 4.80 -0.87 -47.21
CA VAL A 17 6.14 -1.49 -47.29
C VAL A 17 6.74 -1.69 -45.90
N ALA A 18 6.63 -0.71 -45.01
CA ALA A 18 7.10 -0.83 -43.62
C ALA A 18 6.36 -1.95 -42.86
N LEU A 19 5.03 -2.05 -43.02
CA LEU A 19 4.23 -3.12 -42.43
C LEU A 19 4.62 -4.50 -42.96
N ARG A 20 4.91 -4.63 -44.26
CA ARG A 20 5.36 -5.91 -44.86
C ARG A 20 6.76 -6.33 -44.41
N LEU A 21 7.69 -5.38 -44.28
CA LEU A 21 9.04 -5.67 -43.78
C LEU A 21 9.02 -6.08 -42.30
N LEU A 22 8.09 -5.52 -41.53
CA LEU A 22 7.88 -5.90 -40.14
C LEU A 22 7.25 -7.29 -39.97
N SER A 23 6.34 -7.70 -40.86
CA SER A 23 5.71 -9.04 -40.77
C SER A 23 6.67 -10.16 -41.17
N ARG A 24 7.56 -9.92 -42.14
CA ARG A 24 8.46 -10.95 -42.68
C ARG A 24 9.56 -11.39 -41.70
N ASN A 25 9.90 -10.55 -40.73
CA ASN A 25 10.87 -10.88 -39.67
C ASN A 25 10.26 -11.67 -38.49
N GLN A 26 8.94 -11.88 -38.45
CA GLN A 26 8.28 -12.57 -37.33
C GLN A 26 8.10 -14.08 -37.53
N GLU A 27 8.17 -14.60 -38.76
CA GLU A 27 7.83 -16.01 -39.05
C GLU A 27 8.92 -17.04 -38.63
N GLY A 28 10.09 -16.60 -38.14
CA GLY A 28 11.21 -17.50 -37.82
C GLY A 28 11.61 -17.65 -36.34
N GLN A 29 10.97 -16.94 -35.39
CA GLN A 29 11.40 -16.94 -33.98
C GLN A 29 10.37 -17.59 -33.05
N SER A 30 10.54 -18.89 -32.85
CA SER A 30 9.78 -19.72 -31.90
C SER A 30 10.07 -19.33 -30.43
N GLN A 31 9.00 -18.99 -29.71
CA GLN A 31 8.72 -19.17 -28.27
C GLN A 31 9.63 -18.63 -27.14
N GLN A 32 10.80 -18.05 -27.40
CA GLN A 32 11.53 -17.25 -26.39
C GLN A 32 11.75 -15.81 -26.84
N ALA A 33 10.73 -15.22 -27.47
CA ALA A 33 10.74 -13.79 -27.72
C ALA A 33 10.79 -13.06 -26.38
N SER A 34 12.01 -12.62 -26.03
CA SER A 34 12.26 -11.70 -24.93
C SER A 34 11.18 -10.61 -24.98
N PRO A 35 10.46 -10.32 -23.86
CA PRO A 35 9.41 -9.31 -23.83
C PRO A 35 9.90 -7.89 -24.19
N TYR A 36 11.21 -7.73 -24.45
CA TYR A 36 11.86 -6.53 -24.95
C TYR A 36 11.96 -6.43 -26.49
N ALA A 37 11.86 -7.55 -27.24
CA ALA A 37 12.12 -7.58 -28.69
C ALA A 37 11.01 -6.91 -29.54
N THR A 38 9.80 -6.75 -28.99
CA THR A 38 8.63 -6.25 -29.74
C THR A 38 8.55 -4.71 -29.83
N ASN A 39 9.51 -3.97 -29.27
CA ASN A 39 9.35 -2.52 -29.04
C ASN A 39 10.12 -1.62 -30.02
N SER A 40 11.15 -2.14 -30.70
CA SER A 40 11.94 -1.34 -31.65
C SER A 40 11.10 -0.86 -32.83
N SER A 41 10.21 -1.73 -33.33
CA SER A 41 9.35 -1.46 -34.48
C SER A 41 8.35 -0.32 -34.24
N TYR A 42 7.70 -0.28 -33.08
CA TYR A 42 6.76 0.79 -32.75
C TYR A 42 7.47 2.12 -32.51
N LEU A 43 8.61 2.11 -31.82
CA LEU A 43 9.42 3.30 -31.59
C LEU A 43 9.92 3.87 -32.93
N PHE A 44 10.41 3.00 -33.81
CA PHE A 44 10.80 3.36 -35.17
C PHE A 44 9.62 3.94 -35.96
N LEU A 45 8.47 3.27 -35.98
CA LEU A 45 7.26 3.76 -36.66
C LEU A 45 6.83 5.14 -36.12
N THR A 46 6.87 5.33 -34.80
CA THR A 46 6.48 6.60 -34.16
C THR A 46 7.45 7.72 -34.54
N ILE A 47 8.75 7.47 -34.49
CA ILE A 47 9.80 8.47 -34.77
C ILE A 47 9.89 8.79 -36.26
N VAL A 48 9.82 7.78 -37.13
CA VAL A 48 10.08 7.95 -38.56
C VAL A 48 8.81 8.34 -39.32
N LEU A 49 7.64 7.86 -38.90
CA LEU A 49 6.39 8.12 -39.62
C LEU A 49 5.49 9.10 -38.88
N VAL A 50 5.15 8.82 -37.62
CA VAL A 50 4.11 9.57 -36.90
C VAL A 50 4.57 10.99 -36.59
N ILE A 51 5.77 11.18 -36.05
CA ILE A 51 6.28 12.51 -35.70
C ILE A 51 6.40 13.42 -36.94
N PRO A 52 7.07 13.00 -38.05
CA PRO A 52 7.18 13.85 -39.23
C PRO A 52 5.83 14.16 -39.88
N SER A 53 4.93 13.18 -39.95
CA SER A 53 3.57 13.40 -40.46
C SER A 53 2.78 14.39 -39.59
N THR A 54 2.93 14.30 -38.26
CA THR A 54 2.32 15.23 -37.32
C THR A 54 2.87 16.65 -37.50
N LEU A 55 4.19 16.79 -37.65
CA LEU A 55 4.82 18.09 -37.92
C LEU A 55 4.35 18.67 -39.26
N PHE A 56 4.29 17.86 -40.31
CA PHE A 56 3.80 18.29 -41.62
C PHE A 56 2.36 18.82 -41.55
N THR A 57 1.45 18.06 -40.93
CA THR A 57 0.05 18.50 -40.76
C THR A 57 -0.04 19.75 -39.88
N LEU A 58 0.80 19.87 -38.84
CA LEU A 58 0.86 21.06 -37.98
C LEU A 58 1.32 22.29 -38.78
N PHE A 59 2.34 22.17 -39.64
CA PHE A 59 2.77 23.27 -40.51
C PHE A 59 1.69 23.68 -41.50
N GLY A 60 0.97 22.71 -42.09
CA GLY A 60 -0.17 22.99 -42.95
C GLY A 60 -1.31 23.72 -42.21
N LEU A 61 -1.59 23.33 -40.96
CA LEU A 61 -2.55 24.01 -40.10
C LEU A 61 -2.12 25.46 -39.79
N LEU A 62 -0.84 25.68 -39.46
CA LEU A 62 -0.27 27.01 -39.22
C LEU A 62 -0.27 27.89 -40.48
N ALA A 63 -0.20 27.27 -41.66
CA ALA A 63 -0.36 27.95 -42.95
C ALA A 63 -1.83 28.28 -43.32
N GLY A 64 -2.78 28.02 -42.42
CA GLY A 64 -4.20 28.35 -42.60
C GLY A 64 -5.01 27.25 -43.30
N VAL A 65 -4.43 26.08 -43.56
CA VAL A 65 -5.14 24.95 -44.19
C VAL A 65 -5.82 24.11 -43.12
N TRP A 66 -7.04 24.52 -42.74
CA TRP A 66 -7.85 23.88 -41.67
C TRP A 66 -8.14 22.39 -41.87
N PHE A 67 -8.08 21.89 -43.11
CA PHE A 67 -8.21 20.47 -43.41
C PHE A 67 -7.21 19.59 -42.63
N PHE A 68 -6.04 20.12 -42.26
CA PHE A 68 -5.04 19.37 -41.49
C PHE A 68 -5.36 19.25 -39.99
N ALA A 69 -6.28 20.05 -39.44
CA ALA A 69 -6.59 20.07 -38.01
C ALA A 69 -6.90 18.68 -37.39
N PRO A 70 -7.81 17.84 -37.94
CA PRO A 70 -8.09 16.52 -37.37
C PRO A 70 -6.87 15.59 -37.43
N PHE A 71 -6.05 15.69 -38.48
CA PHE A 71 -4.83 14.89 -38.61
C PHE A 71 -3.74 15.33 -37.64
N THR A 72 -3.60 16.62 -37.39
CA THR A 72 -2.69 17.16 -36.38
C THR A 72 -3.10 16.71 -34.98
N LEU A 73 -4.39 16.77 -34.64
CA LEU A 73 -4.90 16.29 -33.35
C LEU A 73 -4.66 14.78 -33.16
N LEU A 74 -4.92 13.98 -34.20
CA LEU A 74 -4.63 12.55 -34.18
C LEU A 74 -3.14 12.27 -34.04
N GLY A 75 -2.30 12.99 -34.80
CA GLY A 75 -0.85 12.89 -34.74
C GLY A 75 -0.30 13.19 -33.35
N ILE A 76 -0.71 14.32 -32.75
CA ILE A 76 -0.37 14.68 -31.37
C ILE A 76 -0.82 13.59 -30.40
N ALA A 77 -2.02 13.04 -30.58
CA ALA A 77 -2.54 11.98 -29.73
C ALA A 77 -1.69 10.69 -29.78
N LEU A 78 -1.15 10.37 -30.96
CA LEU A 78 -0.26 9.22 -31.15
C LEU A 78 1.18 9.49 -30.69
N CYS A 79 1.67 10.73 -30.78
CA CYS A 79 2.96 11.12 -30.24
C CYS A 79 2.98 11.15 -28.70
N PHE A 80 1.86 11.49 -28.06
CA PHE A 80 1.74 11.61 -26.60
C PHE A 80 0.59 10.76 -26.04
N PRO A 81 0.62 9.43 -26.25
CA PRO A 81 -0.54 8.59 -25.99
C PRO A 81 -0.90 8.51 -24.50
N TRP A 82 0.08 8.59 -23.60
CA TRP A 82 -0.18 8.68 -22.16
C TRP A 82 -0.87 9.99 -21.78
N THR A 83 -0.47 11.12 -22.36
CA THR A 83 -1.08 12.42 -22.08
C THR A 83 -2.57 12.38 -22.47
N VAL A 84 -2.89 11.80 -23.63
CA VAL A 84 -4.29 11.63 -24.06
C VAL A 84 -5.06 10.67 -23.15
N ALA A 85 -4.49 9.50 -22.82
CA ALA A 85 -5.12 8.58 -21.87
C ALA A 85 -5.43 9.27 -20.54
N ARG A 86 -4.47 10.01 -19.98
CA ARG A 86 -4.57 10.66 -18.68
C ARG A 86 -5.51 11.85 -18.63
N HIS A 87 -5.53 12.68 -19.68
CA HIS A 87 -6.27 13.94 -19.67
C HIS A 87 -7.62 13.86 -20.39
N VAL A 88 -7.84 12.84 -21.21
CA VAL A 88 -9.09 12.66 -21.97
C VAL A 88 -9.80 11.39 -21.53
N PHE A 89 -9.24 10.21 -21.79
CA PHE A 89 -9.99 8.96 -21.63
C PHE A 89 -10.22 8.53 -20.18
N ILE A 90 -9.26 8.75 -19.29
CA ILE A 90 -9.42 8.44 -17.85
C ILE A 90 -10.48 9.36 -17.21
N PRO A 91 -10.44 10.69 -17.36
CA PRO A 91 -11.48 11.57 -16.80
C PRO A 91 -12.88 11.31 -17.36
N LEU A 92 -12.99 10.91 -18.63
CA LEU A 92 -14.26 10.53 -19.27
C LEU A 92 -14.76 9.15 -18.85
N GLY A 93 -13.95 8.37 -18.16
CA GLY A 93 -14.29 7.03 -17.71
C GLY A 93 -14.45 6.03 -18.84
N TRP A 94 -13.52 6.02 -19.81
CA TRP A 94 -13.51 5.11 -20.97
C TRP A 94 -12.38 4.06 -20.90
N PRO A 95 -12.59 2.91 -20.24
CA PRO A 95 -11.52 1.93 -19.97
C PRO A 95 -10.85 1.36 -21.22
N ARG A 96 -11.62 1.11 -22.29
CA ARG A 96 -11.10 0.54 -23.54
C ARG A 96 -10.08 1.47 -24.20
N TRP A 97 -10.41 2.75 -24.31
CA TRP A 97 -9.53 3.74 -24.93
C TRP A 97 -8.34 4.07 -24.03
N ALA A 98 -8.55 4.21 -22.72
CA ALA A 98 -7.47 4.40 -21.76
C ALA A 98 -6.46 3.25 -21.83
N SER A 99 -6.95 2.00 -21.89
CA SER A 99 -6.12 0.80 -22.04
C SER A 99 -5.32 0.83 -23.35
N ARG A 100 -5.96 1.05 -24.50
CA ARG A 100 -5.29 1.07 -25.82
C ARG A 100 -4.22 2.17 -25.91
N PHE A 101 -4.53 3.38 -25.46
CA PHE A 101 -3.54 4.46 -25.48
C PHE A 101 -2.43 4.26 -24.45
N SER A 102 -2.73 3.63 -23.32
CA SER A 102 -1.70 3.23 -22.35
C SER A 102 -0.76 2.17 -22.94
N TYR A 103 -1.27 1.25 -23.76
CA TYR A 103 -0.43 0.30 -24.51
C TYR A 103 0.53 1.01 -25.45
N LEU A 104 0.05 1.99 -26.23
CA LEU A 104 0.89 2.80 -27.11
C LEU A 104 1.94 3.62 -26.34
N ALA A 105 1.71 3.89 -25.06
CA ALA A 105 2.63 4.58 -24.17
C ALA A 105 3.70 3.67 -23.54
N MET A 106 4.17 2.63 -24.24
CA MET A 106 5.12 1.64 -23.71
C MET A 106 6.33 2.27 -23.01
N MET A 107 6.89 3.35 -23.58
CA MET A 107 8.03 4.07 -22.98
C MET A 107 7.76 4.58 -21.56
N SER A 108 6.51 4.93 -21.24
CA SER A 108 6.12 5.40 -19.90
C SER A 108 6.05 4.27 -18.88
N TRP A 109 5.80 3.04 -19.35
CA TRP A 109 5.61 1.84 -18.53
C TRP A 109 6.82 0.92 -18.52
N GLY A 110 7.81 1.17 -19.38
CA GLY A 110 9.05 0.39 -19.43
C GLY A 110 8.78 -1.10 -19.60
N SER A 111 9.21 -1.89 -18.63
CA SER A 111 9.08 -3.35 -18.65
C SER A 111 7.67 -3.86 -18.32
N ASP A 112 6.72 -2.99 -17.95
CA ASP A 112 5.39 -3.37 -17.47
C ASP A 112 4.25 -2.74 -18.30
N ALA A 113 4.31 -2.92 -19.62
CA ALA A 113 3.30 -2.38 -20.53
C ALA A 113 1.90 -3.03 -20.36
N ARG A 114 1.84 -4.31 -19.96
CA ARG A 114 0.56 -5.00 -19.68
C ARG A 114 -0.08 -4.46 -18.41
N GLY A 115 0.68 -4.34 -17.32
CA GLY A 115 0.21 -3.70 -16.10
C GLY A 115 -0.19 -2.24 -16.33
N GLY A 116 0.55 -1.49 -17.17
CA GLY A 116 0.19 -0.12 -17.57
C GLY A 116 -1.15 -0.01 -18.28
N GLN A 117 -1.49 -0.99 -19.14
CA GLN A 117 -2.82 -1.07 -19.77
C GLN A 117 -3.93 -1.32 -18.77
N ALA A 118 -3.74 -2.31 -17.90
CA ALA A 118 -4.71 -2.67 -16.87
C ALA A 118 -4.92 -1.50 -15.90
N LEU A 119 -3.83 -0.84 -15.49
CA LEU A 119 -3.85 0.33 -14.61
C LEU A 119 -4.64 1.49 -15.20
N ALA A 120 -4.41 1.83 -16.47
CA ALA A 120 -5.17 2.90 -17.13
C ALA A 120 -6.65 2.56 -17.28
N ALA A 121 -6.98 1.29 -17.56
CA ALA A 121 -8.35 0.81 -17.66
C ALA A 121 -9.08 0.88 -16.31
N ALA A 122 -8.45 0.36 -15.24
CA ALA A 122 -8.97 0.42 -13.87
C ALA A 122 -9.13 1.86 -13.37
N TRP A 123 -8.18 2.74 -13.71
CA TRP A 123 -8.28 4.15 -13.34
C TRP A 123 -9.44 4.87 -14.06
N ALA A 124 -9.64 4.59 -15.35
CA ALA A 124 -10.80 5.11 -16.07
C ALA A 124 -12.11 4.57 -15.48
N LEU A 125 -12.17 3.27 -15.16
CA LEU A 125 -13.34 2.65 -14.54
C LEU A 125 -13.70 3.33 -13.21
N LEU A 126 -12.71 3.62 -12.36
CA LEU A 126 -12.89 4.34 -11.09
C LEU A 126 -13.44 5.77 -11.26
N ARG A 127 -13.25 6.38 -12.44
CA ARG A 127 -13.78 7.72 -12.76
C ARG A 127 -15.17 7.69 -13.38
N ALA A 128 -15.61 6.54 -13.90
CA ALA A 128 -16.94 6.39 -14.46
C ALA A 128 -17.98 6.52 -13.35
N ARG A 129 -19.00 7.36 -13.55
CA ARG A 129 -20.07 7.56 -12.56
C ARG A 129 -20.91 6.30 -12.37
N ASN A 130 -21.25 5.63 -13.47
CA ASN A 130 -22.03 4.40 -13.51
C ASN A 130 -21.38 3.41 -14.49
N PRO A 131 -20.33 2.68 -14.07
CA PRO A 131 -19.65 1.73 -14.95
C PRO A 131 -20.58 0.56 -15.31
N SER A 132 -20.72 0.25 -16.60
CA SER A 132 -21.48 -0.91 -17.06
C SER A 132 -20.82 -2.23 -16.64
N ALA A 133 -21.60 -3.31 -16.54
CA ALA A 133 -21.07 -4.65 -16.27
C ALA A 133 -20.03 -5.07 -17.32
N GLU A 134 -20.25 -4.75 -18.59
CA GLU A 134 -19.30 -4.99 -19.69
C GLU A 134 -17.97 -4.25 -19.49
N ALA A 135 -18.01 -3.00 -19.00
CA ALA A 135 -16.79 -2.24 -18.72
C ALA A 135 -16.00 -2.84 -17.56
N ARG A 136 -16.68 -3.36 -16.52
CA ARG A 136 -16.05 -4.08 -15.40
C ARG A 136 -15.39 -5.38 -15.87
N ALA A 137 -16.14 -6.22 -16.59
CA ALA A 137 -15.64 -7.48 -17.12
C ALA A 137 -14.42 -7.26 -18.06
N TYR A 138 -14.44 -6.19 -18.86
CA TYR A 138 -13.29 -5.81 -19.69
C TYR A 138 -12.04 -5.50 -18.85
N VAL A 139 -12.19 -4.77 -17.74
CA VAL A 139 -11.06 -4.44 -16.86
C VAL A 139 -10.56 -5.68 -16.12
N GLU A 140 -11.45 -6.56 -15.67
CA GLU A 140 -11.10 -7.83 -15.03
C GLU A 140 -10.30 -8.73 -15.96
N ALA A 141 -10.75 -8.91 -17.21
CA ALA A 141 -9.99 -9.65 -18.21
C ALA A 141 -8.61 -9.03 -18.50
N LYS A 142 -8.47 -7.70 -18.38
CA LYS A 142 -7.17 -7.02 -18.52
C LYS A 142 -6.26 -7.22 -17.30
N LEU A 143 -6.83 -7.37 -16.10
CA LEU A 143 -6.08 -7.70 -14.90
C LEU A 143 -5.57 -9.14 -14.97
N GLU A 144 -6.44 -10.10 -15.30
CA GLU A 144 -6.05 -11.51 -15.50
C GLU A 144 -4.91 -11.65 -16.52
N ALA A 145 -5.00 -10.95 -17.66
CA ALA A 145 -3.94 -10.95 -18.67
C ALA A 145 -2.63 -10.28 -18.22
N ALA A 146 -2.68 -9.47 -17.16
CA ALA A 146 -1.54 -8.78 -16.57
C ALA A 146 -1.04 -9.43 -15.26
N ASP A 147 -1.72 -10.47 -14.77
CA ASP A 147 -1.40 -11.12 -13.49
C ASP A 147 -0.17 -12.03 -13.57
N SER A 148 0.24 -12.46 -14.77
CA SER A 148 1.47 -13.25 -14.95
C SER A 148 2.39 -12.74 -16.07
N PRO A 149 3.59 -12.21 -15.75
CA PRO A 149 4.11 -11.96 -14.40
C PRO A 149 3.50 -10.70 -13.77
N LEU A 150 3.16 -10.76 -12.47
CA LEU A 150 2.63 -9.62 -11.74
C LEU A 150 3.74 -8.60 -11.44
N ARG A 151 3.52 -7.35 -11.85
CA ARG A 151 4.48 -6.24 -11.74
C ARG A 151 3.86 -5.00 -11.11
N GLY A 152 4.66 -3.95 -10.92
CA GLY A 152 4.26 -2.79 -10.14
C GLY A 152 3.02 -2.06 -10.68
N ALA A 153 2.85 -1.91 -11.99
CA ALA A 153 1.64 -1.31 -12.54
C ALA A 153 0.42 -2.25 -12.43
N GLY A 154 0.64 -3.56 -12.58
CA GLY A 154 -0.38 -4.59 -12.32
C GLY A 154 -0.93 -4.52 -10.89
N ILE A 155 -0.05 -4.48 -9.88
CA ILE A 155 -0.45 -4.36 -8.46
C ILE A 155 -1.28 -3.09 -8.21
N VAL A 156 -0.89 -1.94 -8.78
CA VAL A 156 -1.71 -0.72 -8.68
C VAL A 156 -3.05 -0.89 -9.38
N ALA A 157 -3.09 -1.58 -10.52
CA ALA A 157 -4.33 -1.84 -11.25
C ALA A 157 -5.32 -2.67 -10.41
N HIS A 158 -4.86 -3.73 -9.75
CA HIS A 158 -5.67 -4.50 -8.80
C HIS A 158 -6.14 -3.63 -7.63
N GLY A 159 -5.26 -2.78 -7.09
CA GLY A 159 -5.62 -1.82 -6.04
C GLY A 159 -6.72 -0.85 -6.46
N LEU A 160 -6.65 -0.28 -7.67
CA LEU A 160 -7.70 0.62 -8.18
C LEU A 160 -9.00 -0.12 -8.50
N MET A 161 -8.92 -1.38 -8.92
CA MET A 161 -10.10 -2.22 -9.12
C MET A 161 -10.81 -2.51 -7.79
N ALA A 162 -10.06 -2.86 -6.74
CA ALA A 162 -10.60 -3.02 -5.39
C ALA A 162 -11.28 -1.73 -4.90
N ALA A 163 -10.63 -0.57 -5.10
CA ALA A 163 -11.22 0.73 -4.76
C ALA A 163 -12.53 1.00 -5.53
N SER A 164 -12.62 0.58 -6.79
CA SER A 164 -13.85 0.73 -7.60
C SER A 164 -15.02 -0.13 -7.09
N ARG A 165 -14.72 -1.20 -6.34
CA ARG A 165 -15.69 -2.07 -5.67
C ARG A 165 -16.03 -1.59 -4.25
N GLY A 166 -15.39 -0.51 -3.77
CA GLY A 166 -15.56 0.00 -2.41
C GLY A 166 -14.60 -0.59 -1.37
N ASP A 167 -13.76 -1.55 -1.76
CA ASP A 167 -12.74 -2.13 -0.88
C ASP A 167 -11.48 -1.23 -0.85
N LEU A 168 -11.57 -0.17 -0.05
CA LEU A 168 -10.50 0.82 0.10
C LEU A 168 -9.31 0.28 0.91
N GLU A 169 -9.54 -0.74 1.74
CA GLU A 169 -8.49 -1.34 2.56
C GLU A 169 -7.52 -2.15 1.69
N THR A 170 -8.05 -3.08 0.89
CA THR A 170 -7.27 -3.81 -0.11
C THR A 170 -6.52 -2.85 -1.02
N ALA A 171 -7.22 -1.82 -1.53
CA ALA A 171 -6.62 -0.84 -2.42
C ALA A 171 -5.39 -0.14 -1.79
N ARG A 172 -5.49 0.19 -0.50
CA ARG A 172 -4.41 0.82 0.27
C ARG A 172 -3.24 -0.12 0.50
N VAL A 173 -3.49 -1.37 0.86
CA VAL A 173 -2.46 -2.40 1.05
C VAL A 173 -1.70 -2.61 -0.26
N LEU A 174 -2.42 -2.85 -1.36
CA LEU A 174 -1.81 -3.09 -2.67
C LEU A 174 -1.02 -1.86 -3.17
N CYS A 175 -1.61 -0.66 -3.14
CA CYS A 175 -0.90 0.54 -3.62
C CYS A 175 0.37 0.84 -2.79
N ARG A 176 0.37 0.61 -1.47
CA ARG A 176 1.56 0.78 -0.63
C ARG A 176 2.65 -0.23 -0.96
N SER A 177 2.25 -1.48 -1.18
CA SER A 177 3.20 -2.59 -1.42
C SER A 177 4.11 -2.39 -2.63
N VAL A 178 3.74 -1.52 -3.58
CA VAL A 178 4.54 -1.22 -4.78
C VAL A 178 5.91 -0.63 -4.42
N SER A 179 6.09 -0.04 -3.23
CA SER A 179 7.40 0.41 -2.78
C SER A 179 8.37 -0.72 -2.43
N LEU A 180 7.88 -1.95 -2.20
CA LEU A 180 8.68 -3.14 -1.89
C LEU A 180 9.35 -3.74 -3.14
N LEU A 181 8.86 -3.38 -4.34
CA LEU A 181 9.35 -3.91 -5.61
C LEU A 181 10.59 -3.18 -6.13
N ASP A 182 11.34 -3.85 -7.01
CA ASP A 182 12.48 -3.22 -7.70
C ASP A 182 11.97 -2.07 -8.58
N ARG A 183 12.74 -0.98 -8.66
CA ARG A 183 12.48 0.14 -9.57
C ARG A 183 12.45 -0.28 -11.05
N ARG A 184 13.09 -1.39 -11.43
CA ARG A 184 13.12 -1.99 -12.77
C ARG A 184 11.82 -2.69 -13.14
N VAL A 185 11.10 -3.25 -12.16
CA VAL A 185 9.82 -3.95 -12.36
C VAL A 185 8.61 -3.13 -11.90
N ALA A 186 8.84 -2.02 -11.21
CA ALA A 186 7.82 -1.05 -10.82
C ALA A 186 8.09 0.31 -11.50
N PRO A 187 7.46 0.58 -12.65
CA PRO A 187 7.69 1.81 -13.40
C PRO A 187 7.47 3.05 -12.53
N ARG A 188 8.29 4.09 -12.75
CA ARG A 188 8.22 5.34 -11.95
C ARG A 188 6.80 5.92 -11.92
N LEU A 189 6.08 5.83 -13.03
CA LEU A 189 4.71 6.31 -13.14
C LEU A 189 3.73 5.50 -12.27
N ALA A 190 3.83 4.16 -12.25
CA ALA A 190 3.01 3.31 -11.38
C ALA A 190 3.26 3.62 -9.90
N ARG A 191 4.54 3.69 -9.48
CA ARG A 191 4.94 4.06 -8.11
C ARG A 191 4.40 5.43 -7.70
N LYS A 192 4.48 6.41 -8.60
CA LYS A 192 3.95 7.75 -8.39
C LYS A 192 2.43 7.72 -8.19
N LEU A 193 1.70 7.02 -9.05
CA LEU A 193 0.23 6.93 -8.96
C LEU A 193 -0.22 6.22 -7.69
N ALA A 194 0.46 5.13 -7.31
CA ALA A 194 0.19 4.41 -6.07
C ALA A 194 0.37 5.31 -4.83
N LEU A 195 1.48 6.06 -4.80
CA LEU A 195 1.76 7.03 -3.74
C LEU A 195 0.73 8.16 -3.69
N GLU A 196 0.40 8.76 -4.84
CA GLU A 196 -0.60 9.83 -4.92
C GLU A 196 -1.98 9.35 -4.49
N TRP A 197 -2.36 8.13 -4.84
CA TRP A 197 -3.61 7.51 -4.39
C TRP A 197 -3.63 7.31 -2.87
N CYS A 198 -2.57 6.73 -2.29
CA CYS A 198 -2.48 6.50 -0.84
C CYS A 198 -2.51 7.80 -0.03
N LEU A 199 -1.83 8.85 -0.51
CA LEU A 199 -1.84 10.16 0.12
C LEU A 199 -3.22 10.83 0.06
N ALA A 200 -3.89 10.72 -1.08
CA ALA A 200 -5.24 11.26 -1.24
C ALA A 200 -6.26 10.53 -0.35
N ASP A 201 -6.20 9.20 -0.29
CA ASP A 201 -7.06 8.38 0.58
C ASP A 201 -6.87 8.71 2.07
N ALA A 202 -5.62 8.73 2.55
CA ALA A 202 -5.32 9.08 3.93
C ALA A 202 -5.76 10.52 4.28
N ALA A 203 -5.55 11.47 3.37
CA ALA A 203 -5.99 12.85 3.55
C ALA A 203 -7.51 13.00 3.55
N ALA A 204 -8.24 12.24 2.73
CA ALA A 204 -9.70 12.24 2.69
C ALA A 204 -10.30 11.80 4.04
N HIS A 205 -9.67 10.83 4.70
CA HIS A 205 -10.06 10.34 6.03
C HIS A 205 -9.46 11.14 7.19
N GLY A 206 -8.76 12.25 6.93
CA GLY A 206 -8.15 13.08 7.97
C GLY A 206 -6.97 12.41 8.72
N ARG A 207 -6.38 11.34 8.18
CA ARG A 207 -5.26 10.60 8.78
C ARG A 207 -3.93 11.31 8.52
N TRP A 208 -3.78 12.54 9.02
CA TRP A 208 -2.65 13.40 8.67
C TRP A 208 -1.28 12.85 9.12
N ARG A 209 -1.22 12.11 10.24
CA ARG A 209 0.02 11.43 10.67
C ARG A 209 0.48 10.41 9.63
N GLU A 210 -0.46 9.64 9.12
CA GLU A 210 -0.22 8.64 8.07
C GLU A 210 0.26 9.30 6.77
N VAL A 211 -0.34 10.44 6.38
CA VAL A 211 0.12 11.24 5.23
C VAL A 211 1.59 11.64 5.37
N LEU A 212 2.03 12.04 6.57
CA LEU A 212 3.44 12.36 6.81
C LEU A 212 4.35 11.14 6.61
N VAL A 213 4.02 10.02 7.26
CA VAL A 213 4.80 8.77 7.16
C VAL A 213 4.93 8.32 5.70
N ILE A 214 3.81 8.25 4.97
CA ILE A 214 3.79 7.84 3.56
C ILE A 214 4.61 8.81 2.71
N SER A 215 4.40 10.12 2.91
CA SER A 215 5.08 11.13 2.09
C SER A 215 6.59 11.11 2.31
N GLN A 216 7.08 10.84 3.52
CA GLN A 216 8.51 10.78 3.85
C GLN A 216 9.21 9.58 3.21
N LYS A 217 8.56 8.41 3.21
CA LYS A 217 9.07 7.19 2.55
C LYS A 217 9.08 7.31 1.02
N GLY A 218 8.12 8.06 0.46
CA GLY A 218 8.08 8.34 -0.98
C GLY A 218 9.23 9.26 -1.41
N SER A 219 10.07 8.80 -2.35
CA SER A 219 11.18 9.57 -2.93
C SER A 219 10.77 11.03 -3.19
N GLY A 220 11.43 11.98 -2.52
CA GLY A 220 11.01 13.37 -2.34
C GLY A 220 10.87 14.26 -3.59
N SER A 221 10.75 13.69 -4.79
CA SER A 221 10.73 14.41 -6.06
C SER A 221 9.32 14.71 -6.61
N TYR A 222 8.25 14.26 -5.95
CA TYR A 222 6.89 14.52 -6.43
C TYR A 222 6.27 15.74 -5.74
N SER A 223 6.01 16.79 -6.51
CA SER A 223 5.45 18.05 -6.02
C SER A 223 4.11 17.87 -5.28
N LEU A 224 3.24 16.97 -5.75
CA LEU A 224 1.99 16.66 -5.07
C LEU A 224 2.21 16.00 -3.70
N ALA A 225 3.15 15.06 -3.59
CA ALA A 225 3.48 14.43 -2.31
C ALA A 225 4.08 15.44 -1.31
N ALA A 226 4.93 16.36 -1.79
CA ALA A 226 5.46 17.45 -1.00
C ALA A 226 4.35 18.42 -0.52
N PHE A 227 3.34 18.70 -1.36
CA PHE A 227 2.17 19.48 -0.97
C PHE A 227 1.34 18.78 0.12
N PHE A 228 1.07 17.47 -0.02
CA PHE A 228 0.38 16.69 1.01
C PHE A 228 1.16 16.68 2.33
N ARG A 229 2.48 16.53 2.29
CA ARG A 229 3.35 16.62 3.46
C ARG A 229 3.23 17.98 4.14
N ALA A 230 3.36 19.08 3.39
CA ALA A 230 3.25 20.43 3.92
C ALA A 230 1.86 20.70 4.53
N SER A 231 0.80 20.17 3.90
CA SER A 231 -0.57 20.26 4.40
C SER A 231 -0.74 19.50 5.71
N ALA A 232 -0.24 18.26 5.78
CA ALA A 232 -0.31 17.43 6.98
C ALA A 232 0.45 18.04 8.16
N ARG A 233 1.66 18.59 7.94
CA ARG A 233 2.42 19.30 8.99
C ARG A 233 1.64 20.46 9.59
N ARG A 234 0.93 21.25 8.76
CA ARG A 234 0.10 22.34 9.25
C ARG A 234 -1.14 21.86 9.99
N LEU A 235 -1.79 20.80 9.51
CA LEU A 235 -3.00 20.27 10.12
C LEU A 235 -2.73 19.53 11.45
N LEU A 236 -1.54 18.96 11.60
CA LEU A 236 -1.01 18.45 12.86
C LEU A 236 -0.36 19.54 13.72
N ALA A 237 -0.30 20.76 13.19
CA ALA A 237 0.23 21.92 13.86
C ALA A 237 1.71 21.78 14.30
N GLU A 238 2.52 21.08 13.51
CA GLU A 238 3.94 20.88 13.75
C GLU A 238 4.72 22.21 13.74
N PRO A 239 5.75 22.34 14.60
CA PRO A 239 6.65 23.48 14.55
C PRO A 239 7.35 23.51 13.17
N HIS A 240 7.51 24.71 12.60
CA HIS A 240 8.11 24.97 11.27
C HIS A 240 7.23 24.70 10.04
N ALA A 241 5.91 24.50 10.19
CA ALA A 241 4.98 24.37 9.07
C ALA A 241 4.65 25.72 8.39
N GLY A 242 5.61 26.31 7.66
CA GLY A 242 5.50 27.62 7.01
C GLY A 242 4.46 27.72 5.89
N ARG A 243 3.77 28.87 5.80
CA ARG A 243 2.77 29.18 4.75
C ARG A 243 3.36 29.24 3.33
N VAL A 244 4.57 29.78 3.21
CA VAL A 244 5.27 29.93 1.92
C VAL A 244 5.54 28.55 1.29
N VAL A 245 6.09 27.61 2.08
CA VAL A 245 6.37 26.24 1.64
C VAL A 245 5.11 25.54 1.14
N LEU A 246 3.98 25.72 1.84
CA LEU A 246 2.69 25.16 1.42
C LEU A 246 2.24 25.68 0.05
N ILE A 247 2.30 27.00 -0.18
CA ILE A 247 1.91 27.61 -1.47
C ILE A 247 2.85 27.15 -2.58
N SER A 248 4.17 27.18 -2.35
CA SER A 248 5.15 26.79 -3.37
C SER A 248 4.89 25.37 -3.89
N TRP A 249 4.65 24.42 -2.98
CA TRP A 249 4.34 23.04 -3.39
C TRP A 249 2.96 22.89 -4.01
N TRP A 250 1.97 23.68 -3.60
CA TRP A 250 0.65 23.68 -4.22
C TRP A 250 0.69 24.14 -5.69
N VAL A 251 1.43 25.22 -5.98
CA VAL A 251 1.62 25.72 -7.35
C VAL A 251 2.31 24.66 -8.21
N LEU A 252 3.41 24.08 -7.70
CA LEU A 252 4.18 23.04 -8.40
C LEU A 252 3.44 21.71 -8.57
N ALA A 253 2.38 21.45 -7.79
CA ALA A 253 1.57 20.24 -7.93
C ALA A 253 0.72 20.23 -9.21
N LEU A 254 0.48 21.40 -9.84
CA LEU A 254 -0.29 21.55 -11.09
C LEU A 254 -1.69 20.91 -11.08
N ARG A 255 -2.31 20.76 -9.90
CA ARG A 255 -3.67 20.21 -9.71
C ARG A 255 -4.54 21.17 -8.88
N TRP A 256 -4.42 22.46 -9.18
CA TRP A 256 -4.84 23.56 -8.32
C TRP A 256 -6.30 23.43 -7.87
N TRP A 257 -7.20 23.12 -8.81
CA TRP A 257 -8.63 22.96 -8.55
C TRP A 257 -8.96 21.81 -7.60
N ALA A 258 -8.31 20.65 -7.80
CA ALA A 258 -8.57 19.45 -7.00
C ALA A 258 -8.03 19.58 -5.56
N THR A 259 -6.94 20.32 -5.37
CA THR A 259 -6.28 20.48 -4.08
C THR A 259 -6.62 21.80 -3.36
N TRP A 260 -7.37 22.69 -4.00
CA TRP A 260 -7.79 23.97 -3.42
C TRP A 260 -8.51 23.84 -2.06
N PRO A 261 -9.48 22.92 -1.88
CA PRO A 261 -10.15 22.76 -0.58
C PRO A 261 -9.16 22.38 0.54
N LEU A 262 -8.18 21.53 0.23
CA LEU A 262 -7.15 21.11 1.17
C LEU A 262 -6.21 22.28 1.52
N LEU A 263 -5.77 23.06 0.53
CA LEU A 263 -4.97 24.26 0.76
C LEU A 263 -5.71 25.22 1.70
N LYS A 264 -6.98 25.52 1.42
CA LYS A 264 -7.81 26.44 2.22
C LYS A 264 -7.93 25.97 3.68
N ARG A 265 -8.11 24.66 3.90
CA ARG A 265 -8.16 24.06 5.24
C ARG A 265 -6.82 24.19 5.97
N ALA A 266 -5.72 23.79 5.34
CA ALA A 266 -4.38 23.86 5.93
C ALA A 266 -3.93 25.31 6.21
N TRP A 267 -4.31 26.27 5.35
CA TRP A 267 -4.01 27.68 5.51
C TRP A 267 -4.64 28.31 6.76
N ARG A 268 -5.88 27.93 7.05
CA ARG A 268 -6.68 28.43 8.18
C ARG A 268 -6.24 27.87 9.53
N THR A 269 -5.57 26.72 9.55
CA THR A 269 -5.15 26.08 10.79
C THR A 269 -3.95 26.84 11.38
N PRO A 270 -4.05 27.45 12.56
CA PRO A 270 -2.91 28.10 13.22
C PRO A 270 -1.92 27.05 13.73
N PRO A 271 -0.60 27.36 13.76
CA PRO A 271 0.37 26.48 14.41
C PRO A 271 0.08 26.40 15.92
N ARG A 272 0.06 25.20 16.48
CA ARG A 272 -0.23 24.95 17.90
C ARG A 272 1.06 25.23 18.67
N ARG A 273 1.00 26.15 19.63
CA ARG A 273 2.01 26.21 20.70
C ARG A 273 1.64 25.09 21.68
N ALA A 274 2.50 24.10 21.84
CA ALA A 274 2.27 23.02 22.79
C ALA A 274 2.26 23.60 24.21
N SER A 275 1.19 23.37 24.97
CA SER A 275 1.15 23.58 26.42
C SER A 275 0.97 22.20 27.05
N LEU A 276 1.88 21.86 27.97
CA LEU A 276 2.00 20.56 28.66
C LEU A 276 1.01 20.39 29.83
N LEU A 277 0.12 21.35 30.06
CA LEU A 277 -0.62 21.53 31.32
C LEU A 277 -2.03 20.91 31.39
N ASP A 278 -2.50 20.20 30.36
CA ASP A 278 -3.91 19.71 30.29
C ASP A 278 -4.11 18.26 30.79
N LEU A 279 -3.08 17.58 31.31
CA LEU A 279 -3.15 16.16 31.67
C LEU A 279 -3.13 15.85 33.17
N GLU A 280 -2.84 16.83 34.03
CA GLU A 280 -2.65 16.59 35.48
C GLU A 280 -3.94 16.73 36.33
N ALA A 281 -5.11 16.98 35.73
CA ALA A 281 -6.30 17.44 36.46
C ALA A 281 -7.33 16.35 36.87
N GLY A 282 -6.91 15.09 37.10
CA GLY A 282 -7.85 13.96 37.20
C GLY A 282 -7.57 12.90 38.28
N GLU A 283 -6.99 13.24 39.43
CA GLU A 283 -6.89 12.32 40.58
C GLU A 283 -8.08 12.51 41.54
N THR A 284 -9.09 11.65 41.43
CA THR A 284 -10.10 11.45 42.49
C THR A 284 -9.85 10.12 43.20
N GLN A 285 -9.59 10.18 44.51
CA GLN A 285 -9.42 9.05 45.43
C GLN A 285 -10.75 8.29 45.61
N ALA A 286 -10.90 7.14 44.96
CA ALA A 286 -11.92 6.15 45.33
C ALA A 286 -11.42 5.31 46.52
N ALA A 287 -12.25 5.11 47.56
CA ALA A 287 -11.85 4.41 48.79
C ALA A 287 -11.88 2.86 48.67
N ASP A 288 -12.47 2.29 47.63
CA ASP A 288 -12.59 0.85 47.41
C ASP A 288 -11.72 0.39 46.22
N ARG A 289 -10.79 -0.55 46.47
CA ARG A 289 -9.81 -1.01 45.47
C ARG A 289 -10.47 -1.68 44.27
N LEU A 290 -11.48 -2.51 44.51
CA LEU A 290 -12.22 -3.16 43.42
C LEU A 290 -12.99 -2.15 42.58
N ALA A 291 -13.63 -1.16 43.22
CA ALA A 291 -14.33 -0.10 42.48
C ALA A 291 -13.34 0.71 41.62
N ARG A 292 -12.15 1.00 42.16
CA ARG A 292 -11.08 1.69 41.43
C ARG A 292 -10.61 0.89 40.21
N ALA A 293 -10.37 -0.42 40.36
CA ALA A 293 -9.98 -1.29 39.26
C ALA A 293 -11.03 -1.30 38.14
N LEU A 294 -12.31 -1.45 38.50
CA LEU A 294 -13.44 -1.40 37.56
C LEU A 294 -13.58 -0.04 36.88
N GLU A 295 -13.41 1.06 37.61
CA GLU A 295 -13.45 2.42 37.06
C GLU A 295 -12.35 2.66 36.04
N LEU A 296 -11.11 2.25 36.35
CA LEU A 296 -9.97 2.39 35.45
C LEU A 296 -10.10 1.48 34.23
N HIS A 297 -10.56 0.23 34.42
CA HIS A 297 -10.88 -0.66 33.31
C HIS A 297 -11.93 -0.02 32.39
N ALA A 298 -13.05 0.47 32.94
CA ALA A 298 -14.08 1.15 32.15
C ALA A 298 -13.57 2.45 31.49
N ALA A 299 -12.60 3.13 32.09
CA ALA A 299 -11.98 4.32 31.53
C ALA A 299 -11.14 4.01 30.28
N LEU A 300 -10.62 2.78 30.11
CA LEU A 300 -9.87 2.35 28.92
C LEU A 300 -10.64 2.60 27.61
N ALA A 301 -11.97 2.47 27.63
CA ALA A 301 -12.81 2.75 26.46
C ALA A 301 -12.77 4.21 25.98
N ARG A 302 -12.29 5.14 26.82
CA ARG A 302 -12.29 6.60 26.56
C ARG A 302 -10.88 7.19 26.47
N VAL A 303 -9.83 6.36 26.52
CA VAL A 303 -8.45 6.84 26.57
C VAL A 303 -8.05 7.54 25.27
N PRO A 304 -7.60 8.82 25.35
CA PRO A 304 -7.15 9.56 24.19
C PRO A 304 -5.86 8.98 23.62
N ALA A 305 -5.67 9.14 22.30
CA ALA A 305 -4.49 8.63 21.62
C ALA A 305 -3.19 9.22 22.19
N GLY A 306 -2.22 8.36 22.50
CA GLY A 306 -0.94 8.69 23.14
C GLY A 306 -0.86 8.40 24.63
N HIS A 307 -1.95 8.03 25.30
CA HIS A 307 -2.00 7.73 26.74
C HIS A 307 -2.35 6.26 27.04
N GLU A 308 -2.34 5.41 26.01
CA GLU A 308 -2.82 4.03 26.11
C GLU A 308 -1.97 3.18 27.05
N ALA A 309 -0.63 3.28 26.95
CA ALA A 309 0.28 2.50 27.78
C ALA A 309 0.13 2.85 29.27
N LEU A 310 0.10 4.15 29.60
CA LEU A 310 -0.07 4.63 30.96
C LEU A 310 -1.41 4.19 31.55
N ALA A 311 -2.51 4.34 30.80
CA ALA A 311 -3.83 3.95 31.25
C ALA A 311 -3.96 2.43 31.45
N LEU A 312 -3.34 1.64 30.57
CA LEU A 312 -3.29 0.18 30.69
C LEU A 312 -2.50 -0.26 31.91
N SER A 313 -1.30 0.30 32.13
CA SER A 313 -0.50 0.02 33.32
C SER A 313 -1.25 0.40 34.61
N ALA A 314 -1.91 1.56 34.64
CA ALA A 314 -2.70 1.98 35.80
C ALA A 314 -3.89 1.03 36.08
N ALA A 315 -4.59 0.57 35.04
CA ALA A 315 -5.67 -0.40 35.20
C ALA A 315 -5.16 -1.75 35.70
N ALA A 316 -4.06 -2.25 35.14
CA ALA A 316 -3.44 -3.51 35.54
C ALA A 316 -2.96 -3.50 37.00
N VAL A 317 -2.26 -2.44 37.43
CA VAL A 317 -1.84 -2.26 38.83
C VAL A 317 -3.05 -2.21 39.77
N ALA A 318 -4.12 -1.51 39.40
CA ALA A 318 -5.33 -1.46 40.21
C ALA A 318 -6.03 -2.82 40.33
N TRP A 319 -5.93 -3.68 39.32
CA TRP A 319 -6.43 -5.05 39.37
C TRP A 319 -5.61 -5.94 40.29
N ASP A 320 -4.28 -5.87 40.27
CA ASP A 320 -3.45 -6.59 41.25
C ASP A 320 -3.79 -6.17 42.68
N GLU A 321 -3.88 -4.85 42.93
CA GLU A 321 -4.27 -4.33 44.26
C GLU A 321 -5.66 -4.77 44.72
N ALA A 322 -6.59 -4.93 43.77
CA ALA A 322 -7.95 -5.38 44.03
C ALA A 322 -8.00 -6.89 44.30
N LEU A 323 -7.28 -7.70 43.51
CA LEU A 323 -7.22 -9.16 43.67
C LEU A 323 -6.50 -9.55 44.97
N ASP A 324 -5.48 -8.80 45.38
CA ASP A 324 -4.79 -8.96 46.67
C ASP A 324 -5.59 -8.45 47.89
N SER A 325 -6.75 -7.84 47.67
CA SER A 325 -7.54 -7.26 48.75
C SER A 325 -8.28 -8.34 49.55
N SER A 326 -8.08 -8.37 50.87
CA SER A 326 -8.82 -9.27 51.76
C SER A 326 -10.34 -9.14 51.60
N LYS A 327 -10.84 -7.93 51.31
CA LYS A 327 -12.27 -7.69 51.06
C LYS A 327 -12.78 -8.44 49.82
N VAL A 328 -11.97 -8.50 48.77
CA VAL A 328 -12.32 -9.24 47.54
C VAL A 328 -12.25 -10.75 47.79
N HIS A 329 -11.26 -11.22 48.55
CA HIS A 329 -11.21 -12.61 49.02
C HIS A 329 -12.43 -13.00 49.86
N ASP A 330 -12.87 -12.15 50.79
CA ASP A 330 -14.05 -12.40 51.62
C ASP A 330 -15.32 -12.49 50.77
N LEU A 331 -15.49 -11.57 49.80
CA LEU A 331 -16.62 -11.58 48.85
C LEU A 331 -16.62 -12.83 47.96
N ALA A 332 -15.44 -13.25 47.48
CA ALA A 332 -15.29 -14.47 46.69
C ALA A 332 -15.60 -15.71 47.54
N ALA A 333 -15.10 -15.77 48.78
CA ALA A 333 -15.36 -16.87 49.72
C ALA A 333 -16.84 -16.96 50.08
N GLU A 334 -17.52 -15.83 50.33
CA GLU A 334 -18.96 -15.78 50.60
C GLU A 334 -19.75 -16.36 49.42
N ARG A 335 -19.42 -15.98 48.18
CA ARG A 335 -20.07 -16.53 46.98
C ARG A 335 -19.74 -18.01 46.77
N ALA A 336 -18.53 -18.44 47.11
CA ALA A 336 -18.08 -19.82 46.95
C ALA A 336 -18.75 -20.80 47.92
N GLN A 337 -19.28 -20.34 49.06
CA GLN A 337 -19.98 -21.21 50.04
C GLN A 337 -21.15 -21.99 49.43
N GLY A 338 -21.75 -21.49 48.34
CA GLY A 338 -22.81 -22.20 47.62
C GLY A 338 -22.32 -23.23 46.58
N VAL A 339 -21.04 -23.23 46.22
CA VAL A 339 -20.47 -24.00 45.09
C VAL A 339 -19.43 -25.02 45.55
N GLY A 340 -18.65 -24.73 46.59
CA GLY A 340 -17.67 -25.65 47.19
C GLY A 340 -16.49 -24.93 47.84
N PRO A 341 -15.77 -25.58 48.77
CA PRO A 341 -14.74 -24.94 49.60
C PRO A 341 -13.49 -24.46 48.84
N LEU A 342 -13.18 -25.02 47.66
CA LEU A 342 -12.06 -24.60 46.81
C LEU A 342 -12.47 -23.58 45.73
N ALA A 343 -13.77 -23.36 45.51
CA ALA A 343 -14.26 -22.57 44.40
C ALA A 343 -13.92 -21.07 44.51
N GLY A 344 -13.62 -20.56 45.71
CA GLY A 344 -13.34 -19.14 45.92
C GLY A 344 -11.95 -18.70 45.43
N ALA A 345 -10.91 -19.48 45.72
CA ALA A 345 -9.55 -19.17 45.26
C ALA A 345 -9.42 -19.40 43.75
N GLU A 346 -9.92 -20.54 43.27
CA GLU A 346 -9.96 -20.85 41.84
C GLU A 346 -10.74 -19.78 41.04
N ALA A 347 -11.84 -19.25 41.58
CA ALA A 347 -12.59 -18.17 40.93
C ALA A 347 -11.81 -16.85 40.84
N LEU A 348 -10.94 -16.53 41.80
CA LEU A 348 -10.11 -15.33 41.74
C LEU A 348 -8.96 -15.48 40.75
N ASP A 349 -8.35 -16.66 40.68
CA ASP A 349 -7.34 -16.97 39.66
C ASP A 349 -7.96 -16.88 38.25
N VAL A 350 -9.14 -17.48 38.05
CA VAL A 350 -9.89 -17.40 36.78
C VAL A 350 -10.26 -15.95 36.44
N LEU A 351 -10.73 -15.16 37.42
CA LEU A 351 -11.01 -13.74 37.21
C LEU A 351 -9.75 -12.97 36.81
N GLY A 352 -8.62 -13.24 37.46
CA GLY A 352 -7.34 -12.64 37.12
C GLY A 352 -6.93 -12.96 35.68
N ASP A 353 -7.10 -14.21 35.25
CA ASP A 353 -6.83 -14.65 33.88
C ASP A 353 -7.77 -14.00 32.85
N GLU A 354 -9.07 -13.92 33.14
CA GLU A 354 -10.06 -13.25 32.27
C GLU A 354 -9.74 -11.75 32.13
N VAL A 355 -9.41 -11.08 33.23
CA VAL A 355 -8.99 -9.67 33.21
C VAL A 355 -7.71 -9.49 32.40
N ALA A 356 -6.71 -10.36 32.60
CA ALA A 356 -5.47 -10.31 31.84
C ALA A 356 -5.71 -10.50 30.33
N GLU A 357 -6.62 -11.41 29.95
CA GLU A 357 -7.04 -11.65 28.57
C GLU A 357 -7.74 -10.42 27.97
N GLU A 358 -8.70 -9.82 28.68
CA GLU A 358 -9.40 -8.62 28.22
C GLU A 358 -8.45 -7.43 28.05
N LEU A 359 -7.55 -7.21 29.01
CA LEU A 359 -6.54 -6.16 28.94
C LEU A 359 -5.54 -6.39 27.80
N ALA A 360 -5.14 -7.64 27.54
CA ALA A 360 -4.31 -8.00 26.40
C ALA A 360 -5.02 -7.79 25.06
N ALA A 361 -6.29 -8.18 24.96
CA ALA A 361 -7.11 -7.93 23.78
C ALA A 361 -7.26 -6.43 23.51
N TRP A 362 -7.47 -5.63 24.56
CA TRP A 362 -7.52 -4.18 24.47
C TRP A 362 -6.18 -3.59 24.02
N ALA A 363 -5.06 -4.08 24.58
CA ALA A 363 -3.71 -3.65 24.22
C ALA A 363 -3.40 -3.89 22.74
N LEU A 364 -3.78 -5.07 22.22
CA LEU A 364 -3.68 -5.42 20.81
C LEU A 364 -4.54 -4.51 19.93
N ALA A 365 -5.81 -4.32 20.30
CA ALA A 365 -6.74 -3.47 19.56
C ALA A 365 -6.31 -2.00 19.49
N ARG A 366 -5.58 -1.53 20.50
CA ARG A 366 -5.05 -0.15 20.57
C ARG A 366 -3.59 -0.03 20.15
N GLU A 367 -2.97 -1.13 19.70
CA GLU A 367 -1.55 -1.19 19.28
C GLU A 367 -0.59 -0.63 20.34
N VAL A 368 -0.79 -1.00 21.61
CA VAL A 368 0.03 -0.53 22.74
C VAL A 368 1.41 -1.18 22.71
N LYS A 369 2.45 -0.35 22.70
CA LYS A 369 3.84 -0.84 22.70
C LYS A 369 4.20 -1.41 24.07
N LEU A 370 4.63 -2.66 24.12
CA LEU A 370 4.96 -3.34 25.37
C LEU A 370 6.14 -2.68 26.10
N ALA A 371 7.09 -2.10 25.37
CA ALA A 371 8.20 -1.36 25.96
C ALA A 371 7.79 -0.06 26.67
N GLN A 372 6.54 0.39 26.52
CA GLN A 372 5.99 1.57 27.21
C GLN A 372 5.20 1.20 28.46
N LEU A 373 4.93 -0.09 28.70
CA LEU A 373 4.28 -0.54 29.92
C LEU A 373 5.26 -0.42 31.07
N GLU A 374 4.83 0.20 32.16
CA GLU A 374 5.65 0.32 33.36
C GLU A 374 5.73 -1.06 34.04
N PRO A 375 6.92 -1.65 34.18
CA PRO A 375 7.08 -2.89 34.93
C PRO A 375 6.83 -2.62 36.41
N GLY A 376 6.24 -3.59 37.12
CA GLY A 376 5.98 -3.48 38.56
C GLY A 376 4.68 -4.12 39.05
N SER A 377 3.93 -4.78 38.16
CA SER A 377 2.69 -5.49 38.48
C SER A 377 2.69 -6.83 37.74
N ASP A 378 2.26 -7.89 38.43
CA ASP A 378 2.15 -9.23 37.84
C ASP A 378 1.10 -9.23 36.72
N MET A 379 0.00 -8.48 36.86
CA MET A 379 -0.98 -8.26 35.79
C MET A 379 -0.36 -7.62 34.55
N VAL A 380 0.52 -6.61 34.70
CA VAL A 380 1.20 -5.99 33.54
C VAL A 380 2.08 -7.01 32.82
N GLU A 381 2.83 -7.83 33.56
CA GLU A 381 3.68 -8.87 32.98
C GLU A 381 2.86 -9.96 32.27
N ASN A 382 1.75 -10.39 32.88
CA ASN A 382 0.81 -11.34 32.30
C ASN A 382 0.16 -10.81 31.02
N VAL A 383 -0.28 -9.55 31.00
CA VAL A 383 -0.79 -8.88 29.81
C VAL A 383 0.28 -8.82 28.72
N ALA A 384 1.50 -8.41 29.05
CA ALA A 384 2.60 -8.34 28.08
C ALA A 384 2.97 -9.73 27.54
N TYR A 385 2.95 -10.77 28.38
CA TYR A 385 3.16 -12.16 27.98
C TYR A 385 2.07 -12.64 27.01
N ARG A 386 0.79 -12.44 27.35
CA ARG A 386 -0.36 -12.83 26.50
C ARG A 386 -0.33 -12.11 25.15
N VAL A 387 -0.05 -10.80 25.13
CA VAL A 387 0.09 -10.04 23.88
C VAL A 387 1.22 -10.60 23.00
N ARG A 388 2.38 -10.94 23.58
CA ARG A 388 3.50 -11.54 22.83
C ARG A 388 3.14 -12.89 22.24
N ASN A 389 2.56 -13.78 23.05
CA ASN A 389 2.15 -15.12 22.61
C ASN A 389 1.14 -15.05 21.48
N GLU A 390 0.08 -14.25 21.62
CA GLU A 390 -0.95 -14.08 20.59
C GLU A 390 -0.35 -13.56 19.26
N LEU A 391 0.60 -12.62 19.31
CA LEU A 391 1.28 -12.10 18.13
C LEU A 391 2.12 -13.18 17.43
N LEU A 392 2.85 -13.98 18.20
CA LEU A 392 3.70 -15.06 17.67
C LEU A 392 2.85 -16.21 17.13
N GLU A 393 1.81 -16.63 17.84
CA GLU A 393 0.90 -17.69 17.41
C GLU A 393 0.24 -17.36 16.07
N ARG A 394 -0.23 -16.11 15.88
CA ARG A 394 -0.78 -15.66 14.59
C ARG A 394 0.23 -15.76 13.44
N ILE A 395 1.49 -15.41 13.69
CA ILE A 395 2.56 -15.45 12.69
C ILE A 395 2.94 -16.90 12.37
N GLU A 396 3.10 -17.73 13.39
CA GLU A 396 3.41 -19.15 13.26
C GLU A 396 2.30 -19.89 12.50
N SER A 397 1.03 -19.64 12.84
CA SER A 397 -0.13 -20.19 12.13
C SER A 397 -0.11 -19.79 10.64
N ALA A 398 0.08 -18.50 10.33
CA ALA A 398 0.15 -18.03 8.94
C ALA A 398 1.36 -18.61 8.16
N ALA A 399 2.50 -18.77 8.82
CA ALA A 399 3.70 -19.37 8.24
C ALA A 399 3.53 -20.88 7.99
N GLN A 400 2.83 -21.58 8.90
CA GLN A 400 2.52 -23.00 8.78
C GLN A 400 1.52 -23.25 7.63
N ASP A 401 0.48 -22.43 7.52
CA ASP A 401 -0.48 -22.48 6.40
C ASP A 401 0.21 -22.30 5.05
N MET A 402 1.17 -21.36 4.97
CA MET A 402 1.99 -21.16 3.79
C MET A 402 2.83 -22.40 3.45
N THR A 403 3.45 -23.01 4.46
CA THR A 403 4.28 -24.21 4.30
C THR A 403 3.46 -25.39 3.81
N TYR A 404 2.30 -25.63 4.42
CA TYR A 404 1.38 -26.71 4.05
C TYR A 404 0.91 -26.55 2.59
N ARG A 405 0.48 -25.34 2.21
CA ARG A 405 0.03 -25.04 0.85
C ARG A 405 1.14 -25.24 -0.19
N LEU A 406 2.37 -24.82 0.14
CA LEU A 406 3.52 -24.96 -0.73
C LEU A 406 3.94 -26.42 -0.91
N ALA A 407 3.87 -27.24 0.16
CA ALA A 407 4.11 -28.67 0.09
C ALA A 407 3.13 -29.38 -0.87
N GLU A 408 1.86 -28.96 -0.86
CA GLU A 408 0.84 -29.42 -1.81
C GLU A 408 0.95 -28.78 -3.21
N ARG A 409 1.88 -27.84 -3.41
CA ARG A 409 2.06 -27.07 -4.66
C ARG A 409 0.76 -26.42 -5.15
N ARG A 410 -0.10 -25.94 -4.24
CA ARG A 410 -1.39 -25.35 -4.58
C ARG A 410 -1.22 -23.87 -4.98
N PRO A 411 -1.34 -23.51 -6.28
CA PRO A 411 -1.09 -22.14 -6.72
C PRO A 411 -2.28 -21.23 -6.44
N LEU A 412 -1.99 -20.00 -6.03
CA LEU A 412 -2.94 -18.90 -6.03
C LEU A 412 -2.69 -17.97 -7.23
N PRO A 413 -3.67 -17.19 -7.71
CA PRO A 413 -3.42 -16.03 -8.56
C PRO A 413 -2.27 -15.18 -8.02
N SER A 414 -1.47 -14.56 -8.89
CA SER A 414 -0.24 -13.90 -8.46
C SER A 414 -0.53 -12.71 -7.55
N GLU A 415 -1.65 -12.02 -7.75
CA GLU A 415 -2.13 -10.98 -6.83
C GLU A 415 -2.49 -11.54 -5.45
N GLU A 416 -3.11 -12.72 -5.38
CA GLU A 416 -3.45 -13.37 -4.11
C GLU A 416 -2.19 -13.87 -3.38
N GLU A 417 -1.20 -14.41 -4.09
CA GLU A 417 0.12 -14.74 -3.52
C GLU A 417 0.76 -13.50 -2.89
N TRP A 418 0.69 -12.37 -3.59
CA TRP A 418 1.23 -11.12 -3.11
C TRP A 418 0.47 -10.61 -1.88
N ARG A 419 -0.86 -10.67 -1.89
CA ARG A 419 -1.69 -10.31 -0.72
C ARG A 419 -1.40 -11.18 0.50
N HIS A 420 -1.25 -12.49 0.31
CA HIS A 420 -0.94 -13.41 1.39
C HIS A 420 0.40 -13.07 2.05
N PHE A 421 1.42 -12.74 1.24
CA PHE A 421 2.68 -12.20 1.74
C PHE A 421 2.51 -10.87 2.49
N LEU A 422 1.72 -9.92 1.97
CA LEU A 422 1.50 -8.64 2.63
C LEU A 422 0.78 -8.76 3.97
N ALA A 423 -0.15 -9.71 4.11
CA ALA A 423 -0.80 -10.01 5.38
C ALA A 423 0.21 -10.50 6.42
N LEU A 424 1.08 -11.45 6.04
CA LEU A 424 2.16 -11.95 6.91
C LEU A 424 3.15 -10.84 7.28
N GLN A 425 3.59 -10.04 6.30
CA GLN A 425 4.47 -8.89 6.55
C GLN A 425 3.84 -7.89 7.53
N HIS A 426 2.54 -7.61 7.39
CA HIS A 426 1.83 -6.72 8.29
C HIS A 426 1.81 -7.27 9.73
N GLN A 427 1.54 -8.57 9.90
CA GLN A 427 1.61 -9.23 11.22
C GLN A 427 3.01 -9.15 11.82
N CYS A 428 4.07 -9.43 11.05
CA CYS A 428 5.45 -9.28 11.52
C CYS A 428 5.79 -7.84 11.92
N THR A 429 5.33 -6.86 11.13
CA THR A 429 5.53 -5.43 11.41
C THR A 429 4.81 -5.02 12.70
N LEU A 430 3.58 -5.47 12.88
CA LEU A 430 2.79 -5.23 14.08
C LEU A 430 3.49 -5.85 15.29
N ALA A 431 3.85 -7.13 15.22
CA ALA A 431 4.52 -7.85 16.29
C ALA A 431 5.84 -7.19 16.71
N THR A 432 6.64 -6.74 15.73
CA THR A 432 7.87 -5.97 15.97
C THR A 432 7.60 -4.63 16.64
N SER A 433 6.56 -3.92 16.20
CA SER A 433 6.23 -2.59 16.73
C SER A 433 5.72 -2.64 18.17
N LEU A 434 5.03 -3.72 18.56
CA LEU A 434 4.46 -3.92 19.89
C LEU A 434 5.44 -4.61 20.82
N GLY A 435 6.02 -5.74 20.39
CA GLY A 435 6.86 -6.62 21.21
C GLY A 435 8.36 -6.33 21.17
N GLY A 436 8.81 -5.41 20.32
CA GLY A 436 10.22 -5.02 20.23
C GLY A 436 11.12 -6.08 19.58
N LEU A 437 12.41 -6.03 19.90
CA LEU A 437 13.45 -6.79 19.19
C LEU A 437 13.38 -8.31 19.44
N GLU A 438 12.98 -8.72 20.65
CA GLU A 438 12.88 -10.14 21.01
C GLU A 438 11.78 -10.84 20.19
N VAL A 439 10.58 -10.26 20.17
CA VAL A 439 9.47 -10.76 19.34
C VAL A 439 9.83 -10.72 17.87
N ARG A 440 10.56 -9.69 17.40
CA ARG A 440 11.03 -9.62 16.02
C ARG A 440 11.94 -10.80 15.64
N ARG A 441 12.85 -11.22 16.52
CA ARG A 441 13.72 -12.39 16.29
C ARG A 441 12.90 -13.67 16.14
N LEU A 442 12.01 -13.94 17.10
CA LEU A 442 11.15 -15.12 17.08
C LEU A 442 10.23 -15.15 15.85
N ALA A 443 9.61 -14.00 15.53
CA ALA A 443 8.79 -13.86 14.34
C ALA A 443 9.60 -14.08 13.05
N PHE A 444 10.84 -13.59 12.97
CA PHE A 444 11.71 -13.82 11.83
C PHE A 444 12.04 -15.31 11.68
N ASP A 445 12.42 -16.00 12.75
CA ASP A 445 12.73 -17.43 12.72
C ASP A 445 11.55 -18.26 12.20
N ALA A 446 10.32 -17.93 12.61
CA ALA A 446 9.11 -18.58 12.14
C ALA A 446 8.85 -18.38 10.63
N VAL A 447 9.09 -17.18 10.09
CA VAL A 447 8.71 -16.83 8.70
C VAL A 447 9.84 -16.99 7.67
N ASN A 448 11.10 -17.01 8.12
CA ASN A 448 12.28 -16.96 7.26
C ASN A 448 12.29 -18.11 6.23
N VAL A 449 12.13 -19.35 6.70
CA VAL A 449 12.17 -20.54 5.85
C VAL A 449 10.90 -20.65 4.98
N PRO A 450 9.67 -20.56 5.50
CA PRO A 450 8.46 -20.64 4.68
C PRO A 450 8.43 -19.61 3.55
N LEU A 451 8.75 -18.34 3.86
CA LEU A 451 8.72 -17.29 2.86
C LEU A 451 9.87 -17.40 1.85
N CYS A 452 11.05 -17.86 2.27
CA CYS A 452 12.16 -18.13 1.35
C CYS A 452 11.79 -19.22 0.34
N ASN A 453 11.14 -20.29 0.81
CA ASN A 453 10.68 -21.39 -0.04
C ASN A 453 9.59 -20.93 -1.01
N LEU A 454 8.62 -20.13 -0.53
CA LEU A 454 7.59 -19.53 -1.38
C LEU A 454 8.22 -18.65 -2.47
N GLY A 455 9.15 -17.76 -2.08
CA GLY A 455 9.87 -16.89 -3.01
C GLY A 455 10.64 -17.70 -4.07
N ALA A 456 11.32 -18.77 -3.68
CA ALA A 456 12.06 -19.64 -4.60
C ALA A 456 11.13 -20.36 -5.58
N TRP A 457 9.98 -20.85 -5.10
CA TRP A 457 8.97 -21.48 -5.93
C TRP A 457 8.35 -20.51 -6.94
N LEU A 458 7.94 -19.32 -6.49
CA LEU A 458 7.44 -18.25 -7.35
C LEU A 458 8.48 -17.87 -8.42
N PHE A 459 9.75 -17.77 -8.03
CA PHE A 459 10.83 -17.39 -8.94
C PHE A 459 11.14 -18.46 -9.99
N ASN A 460 11.35 -19.70 -9.55
CA ASN A 460 11.85 -20.78 -10.39
C ASN A 460 10.74 -21.50 -11.17
N GLU A 461 9.64 -21.86 -10.50
CA GLU A 461 8.57 -22.65 -11.12
C GLU A 461 7.54 -21.75 -11.80
N ARG A 462 7.12 -20.66 -11.15
CA ARG A 462 6.05 -19.78 -11.68
C ARG A 462 6.52 -18.58 -12.49
N GLN A 463 7.83 -18.32 -12.54
CA GLN A 463 8.41 -17.16 -13.24
C GLN A 463 7.88 -15.80 -12.73
N GLU A 464 7.34 -15.75 -11.51
CA GLU A 464 6.83 -14.55 -10.83
C GLU A 464 7.96 -13.77 -10.14
N LYS A 465 8.99 -13.45 -10.93
CA LYS A 465 10.28 -12.93 -10.43
C LYS A 465 10.15 -11.62 -9.68
N ALA A 466 9.22 -10.75 -10.08
CA ALA A 466 9.07 -9.42 -9.49
C ALA A 466 8.56 -9.48 -8.04
N ILE A 467 7.51 -10.26 -7.77
CA ILE A 467 6.97 -10.42 -6.42
C ILE A 467 7.88 -11.29 -5.55
N ALA A 468 8.50 -12.34 -6.10
CA ALA A 468 9.51 -13.12 -5.39
C ALA A 468 10.70 -12.26 -4.94
N ASN A 469 11.19 -11.39 -5.82
CA ASN A 469 12.25 -10.43 -5.49
C ASN A 469 11.81 -9.41 -4.43
N GLY A 470 10.53 -9.00 -4.42
CA GLY A 470 9.94 -8.20 -3.34
C GLY A 470 9.99 -8.91 -1.99
N MET A 471 9.66 -10.21 -1.95
CA MET A 471 9.76 -11.03 -0.73
C MET A 471 11.20 -11.16 -0.24
N PHE A 472 12.15 -11.46 -1.14
CA PHE A 472 13.57 -11.56 -0.78
C PHE A 472 14.17 -10.24 -0.29
N ARG A 473 13.71 -9.10 -0.81
CA ARG A 473 14.12 -7.79 -0.29
C ARG A 473 13.67 -7.56 1.13
N TRP A 474 12.42 -7.92 1.43
CA TRP A 474 11.91 -7.81 2.79
C TRP A 474 12.68 -8.74 3.72
N LEU A 475 12.90 -10.01 3.34
CA LEU A 475 13.74 -10.94 4.11
C LEU A 475 15.17 -10.41 4.32
N LEU A 476 15.77 -9.77 3.32
CA LEU A 476 17.10 -9.14 3.46
C LEU A 476 17.10 -7.95 4.43
N GLU A 477 16.02 -7.17 4.47
CA GLU A 477 15.86 -6.06 5.41
C GLU A 477 15.72 -6.59 6.84
N GLU A 478 14.86 -7.59 7.05
CA GLU A 478 14.69 -8.24 8.35
C GLU A 478 15.96 -8.96 8.81
N SER A 479 16.64 -9.69 7.93
CA SER A 479 17.84 -10.45 8.29
C SER A 479 18.99 -9.56 8.73
N ARG A 480 19.07 -8.31 8.25
CA ARG A 480 20.08 -7.34 8.69
C ARG A 480 19.89 -6.90 10.14
N ASP A 481 18.65 -6.91 10.60
CA ASP A 481 18.31 -6.45 11.94
C ASP A 481 18.30 -7.61 12.96
N VAL A 482 17.89 -8.81 12.55
CA VAL A 482 17.72 -9.96 13.47
C VAL A 482 18.28 -11.30 12.98
N GLY A 483 18.64 -11.44 11.71
CA GLY A 483 19.09 -12.70 11.12
C GLY A 483 20.60 -12.95 11.26
N THR A 484 21.04 -14.09 10.72
CA THR A 484 22.46 -14.46 10.67
C THR A 484 23.19 -13.81 9.49
N GLU A 485 24.52 -13.82 9.51
CA GLU A 485 25.32 -13.37 8.35
C GLU A 485 25.05 -14.24 7.10
N GLU A 486 24.81 -15.53 7.30
CA GLU A 486 24.47 -16.47 6.23
C GLU A 486 23.12 -16.15 5.59
N ASP A 487 22.10 -15.82 6.40
CA ASP A 487 20.81 -15.34 5.91
C ASP A 487 20.97 -14.09 5.05
N CYS A 488 21.71 -13.09 5.55
CA CYS A 488 21.96 -11.84 4.83
C CYS A 488 22.63 -12.11 3.47
N ARG A 489 23.67 -12.96 3.45
CA ARG A 489 24.39 -13.31 2.22
C ARG A 489 23.48 -14.05 1.23
N ARG A 490 22.68 -15.00 1.71
CA ARG A 490 21.70 -15.74 0.91
C ARG A 490 20.69 -14.80 0.26
N TYR A 491 20.07 -13.90 1.03
CA TYR A 491 19.07 -12.98 0.49
C TYR A 491 19.66 -11.91 -0.41
N GLN A 492 20.89 -11.46 -0.15
CA GLN A 492 21.59 -10.56 -1.05
C GLN A 492 21.81 -11.19 -2.42
N ASN A 493 22.18 -12.48 -2.48
CA ASN A 493 22.30 -13.21 -3.74
C ASN A 493 20.94 -13.34 -4.45
N ASN A 494 19.89 -13.76 -3.73
CA ASN A 494 18.54 -13.90 -4.29
C ASN A 494 17.99 -12.57 -4.84
N VAL A 495 18.23 -11.45 -4.14
CA VAL A 495 17.85 -10.12 -4.61
C VAL A 495 18.62 -9.75 -5.88
N GLY A 496 19.91 -10.09 -5.96
CA GLY A 496 20.75 -9.86 -7.12
C GLY A 496 20.32 -10.65 -8.36
N CYS A 497 19.83 -11.88 -8.18
CA CYS A 497 19.34 -12.74 -9.27
C CYS A 497 18.00 -12.28 -9.88
N GLY A 498 17.18 -11.56 -9.12
CA GLY A 498 15.83 -11.15 -9.56
C GLY A 498 15.71 -9.77 -10.20
N ALA A 499 16.83 -9.07 -10.41
CA ALA A 499 16.88 -7.70 -10.93
C ALA A 499 17.17 -7.60 -12.43
#